data_AF-A0A7X8S0E4-F1
#
_entry.id   AF-A0A7X8S0E4-F1
#
_cell.length_a   1.000
_cell.length_b   1.000
_cell.length_c   1.000
_cell.angle_alpha   90.00
_cell.angle_beta   90.00
_cell.angle_gamma   90.00
#
_symmetry.space_group_name_H-M   'P 1'
#
loop_
_entity.id
_entity.type
_entity.pdbx_description
1 polymer ?
#
loop_
_entity_poly.entity_id
_entity_poly.type
_entity_poly.pdbx_seq_one_letter_code
_entity_poly.pdbx_strand_id
1 'polypeptide(L)' 'MADPQMMPSALQVARAMTEVLRAKLSVLAAEEVTLSREEAALCLGLAEGVTESLEQEALQDR' A
#
# COMPACT_ATOMS: atom_id res chain seq x y z
N MET A 1 15.97 -12.53 24.45
CA MET A 1 14.57 -12.28 24.08
C MET A 1 14.60 -11.52 22.77
N ALA A 2 14.09 -12.12 21.69
CA ALA A 2 13.92 -11.38 20.44
C ALA A 2 12.84 -10.34 20.69
N ASP A 3 13.14 -9.07 20.44
CA ASP A 3 12.14 -8.00 20.43
C ASP A 3 10.95 -8.48 19.57
N PRO A 4 9.69 -8.34 20.02
CA PRO A 4 8.57 -8.59 19.15
C PRO A 4 8.77 -7.71 17.93
N GLN A 5 9.00 -8.32 16.77
CA GLN A 5 9.13 -7.62 15.51
C GLN A 5 7.83 -6.82 15.32
N MET A 6 7.88 -5.54 15.69
CA MET A 6 6.76 -4.63 15.61
C MET A 6 6.39 -4.54 14.14
N MET A 7 5.34 -5.25 13.73
CA MET A 7 4.86 -5.18 12.37
C MET A 7 4.44 -3.74 12.08
N PRO A 8 4.86 -3.16 10.95
CA PRO A 8 4.48 -1.81 10.60
C PRO A 8 2.97 -1.71 10.45
N SER A 9 2.39 -0.62 10.93
CA SER A 9 0.97 -0.34 10.75
C SER A 9 0.62 -0.14 9.27
N ALA A 10 -0.64 -0.37 8.90
CA ALA A 10 -1.13 -0.13 7.54
C ALA A 10 -0.83 1.29 7.04
N LEU A 11 -0.92 2.30 7.92
CA LEU A 11 -0.57 3.69 7.60
C LEU A 11 0.92 3.86 7.28
N GLN A 12 1.81 3.20 8.02
CA GLN A 12 3.25 3.23 7.75
C GLN A 12 3.57 2.57 6.41
N VAL A 13 2.93 1.44 6.12
CA VAL A 13 3.07 0.75 4.83
C VAL A 13 2.54 1.60 3.67
N ALA A 14 1.38 2.26 3.83
CA ALA A 14 0.80 3.14 2.82
C ALA A 14 1.71 4.33 2.48
N ARG A 15 2.31 4.94 3.51
CA ARG A 15 3.28 6.04 3.33
C ARG A 15 4.52 5.55 2.58
N ALA A 16 5.08 4.42 2.98
CA ALA A 16 6.24 3.83 2.29
C ALA A 16 5.93 3.51 0.83
N MET A 17 4.77 2.90 0.53
CA MET A 17 4.36 2.63 -0.85
C MET A 17 4.12 3.88 -1.68
N THR A 18 3.61 4.95 -1.06
CA THR A 18 3.47 6.24 -1.74
C THR A 18 4.83 6.78 -2.20
N GLU A 19 5.87 6.67 -1.36
CA GLU A 19 7.22 7.09 -1.72
C GLU A 19 7.82 6.24 -2.84
N VAL A 20 7.67 4.91 -2.77
CA VAL A 20 8.14 3.98 -3.80
C VAL A 20 7.48 4.26 -5.15
N LEU A 21 6.14 4.38 -5.17
CA LEU A 21 5.40 4.66 -6.40
C LEU A 21 5.74 6.04 -6.96
N ARG A 22 5.87 7.07 -6.10
CA ARG A 22 6.27 8.41 -6.53
C ARG A 22 7.66 8.41 -7.17
N ALA A 23 8.62 7.69 -6.57
CA ALA A 23 9.96 7.57 -7.13
C ALA A 23 9.92 6.89 -8.51
N LYS A 24 9.21 5.77 -8.66
CA LYS A 24 9.09 5.07 -9.95
C LYS A 24 8.38 5.91 -11.01
N LEU A 25 7.30 6.60 -10.65
CA LEU A 25 6.54 7.48 -11.55
C LEU A 25 7.29 8.78 -11.92
N SER A 26 8.30 9.18 -11.14
CA SER A 26 9.12 10.35 -11.47
C SER A 26 9.96 10.17 -12.74
N VAL A 27 10.12 8.92 -13.20
CA VAL A 27 10.81 8.59 -14.46
C VAL A 27 9.84 8.80 -15.63
N LEU A 28 9.72 10.05 -16.07
CA LEU A 28 8.75 10.47 -17.11
C LEU A 28 8.92 9.80 -18.47
N ALA A 29 10.10 9.23 -18.75
CA ALA A 29 10.37 8.52 -20.00
C ALA A 29 9.97 7.03 -19.96
N ALA A 30 9.55 6.51 -18.80
CA ALA A 30 9.10 5.13 -18.68
C ALA A 30 7.64 5.01 -19.10
N GLU A 31 7.34 4.11 -20.05
CA GLU A 31 5.96 3.78 -20.45
C GLU A 31 5.27 2.85 -19.45
N GLU A 32 6.06 2.10 -18.67
CA GLU A 32 5.57 1.12 -17.70
C GLU A 32 6.26 1.29 -16.34
N VAL A 33 5.52 1.00 -15.26
CA VAL A 33 6.05 0.91 -13.90
C VAL A 33 6.09 -0.55 -13.48
N THR A 34 7.29 -1.06 -13.21
CA THR A 34 7.50 -2.42 -12.71
C THR A 34 7.63 -2.42 -11.19
N LEU A 35 6.90 -3.32 -10.55
CA LEU A 35 6.98 -3.57 -9.11
C LEU A 35 7.68 -4.90 -8.84
N SER A 36 8.45 -4.97 -7.76
CA SER A 36 8.88 -6.25 -7.21
C SER A 36 7.66 -7.03 -6.70
N ARG A 37 7.82 -8.32 -6.46
CA ARG A 37 6.76 -9.15 -5.90
C ARG A 37 6.29 -8.62 -4.55
N GLU A 38 7.22 -8.19 -3.70
CA GLU A 38 6.95 -7.63 -2.38
C GLU A 38 6.21 -6.30 -2.49
N GLU A 39 6.67 -5.39 -3.36
CA GLU A 39 6.01 -4.12 -3.63
C GLU A 39 4.57 -4.34 -4.13
N ALA A 40 4.36 -5.27 -5.06
CA ALA A 40 3.05 -5.60 -5.58
C ALA A 40 2.12 -6.22 -4.51
N ALA A 41 2.65 -7.11 -3.67
CA ALA A 41 1.88 -7.71 -2.56
C ALA A 41 1.45 -6.65 -1.53
N LEU A 42 2.33 -5.70 -1.21
CA LEU A 42 2.00 -4.58 -0.32
C LEU A 42 0.94 -3.66 -0.94
N CYS A 43 1.07 -3.31 -2.22
CA CYS A 43 0.07 -2.54 -2.94
C CYS A 43 -1.30 -3.23 -2.94
N LEU A 44 -1.34 -4.54 -3.17
CA LEU A 44 -2.59 -5.31 -3.16
C LEU A 44 -3.24 -5.30 -1.78
N GLY A 45 -2.50 -5.64 -0.72
CA GLY A 45 -3.06 -5.65 0.64
C GLY A 45 -3.56 -4.28 1.09
N LEU A 46 -2.88 -3.20 0.68
CA LEU A 46 -3.37 -1.83 0.93
C LEU A 46 -4.68 -1.53 0.18
N ALA A 47 -4.77 -1.90 -1.10
CA ALA A 47 -5.99 -1.67 -1.89
C ALA A 47 -7.19 -2.46 -1.35
N GLU A 48 -6.97 -3.71 -0.95
CA GLU A 48 -7.98 -4.56 -0.32
C GLU A 48 -8.47 -3.94 1.00
N GLY A 49 -7.56 -3.52 1.87
CA GLY A 49 -7.91 -2.91 3.16
C GLY A 49 -8.67 -1.58 3.03
N VAL A 50 -8.31 -0.74 2.05
CA VAL A 50 -9.05 0.49 1.74
C VAL A 50 -10.44 0.16 1.19
N THR A 51 -10.54 -0.83 0.31
CA THR A 51 -11.83 -1.26 -0.27
C THR A 51 -12.76 -1.75 0.83
N GLU A 52 -12.29 -2.64 1.71
CA GLU A 52 -13.07 -3.14 2.85
C GLU A 52 -13.54 -2.00 3.77
N SER A 53 -12.66 -1.03 4.05
CA SER A 53 -13.01 0.13 4.90
C SER A 53 -14.11 0.97 4.27
N LEU A 54 -14.00 1.28 2.97
CA LEU A 54 -15.00 2.07 2.24
C LEU A 54 -16.34 1.33 2.10
N GLU A 55 -16.31 0.01 1.92
CA GLU A 55 -17.53 -0.82 1.89
C GLU A 55 -18.24 -0.82 3.25
N GLN A 56 -17.49 -0.91 4.35
CA GLN A 56 -18.04 -0.82 5.70
C GLN A 56 -18.67 0.55 5.97
N GLU A 57 -18.01 1.64 5.56
CA GLU A 57 -18.57 3.00 5.66
C GLU A 57 -19.89 3.12 4.87
N ALA A 58 -19.92 2.63 3.62
CA ALA A 58 -21.12 2.67 2.78
C ALA A 58 -22.30 1.85 3.33
N LEU A 59 -22.02 0.80 4.11
CA LEU A 59 -23.04 0.01 4.81
C LEU A 59 -23.57 0.70 6.08
N GLN A 60 -22.75 1.52 6.74
CA GLN A 60 -23.12 2.25 7.96
C GLN A 60 -23.99 3.48 7.69
N ASP A 61 -23.86 4.08 6.51
CA ASP A 61 -24.66 5.23 6.06
C ASP A 61 -26.06 4.84 5.51
N ARG A 62 -26.44 3.55 5.60
CA ARG A 62 -27.67 2.98 5.01
C ARG A 62 -28.65 2.49 6.07
#